data_AF-A0A817AI93-F1
#
_entry.id   AF-A0A817AI93-F1
#
_cell.length_a   1.000
_cell.length_b   1.000
_cell.length_c   1.000
_cell.angle_alpha   90.00
_cell.angle_beta   90.00
_cell.angle_gamma   90.00
#
_symmetry.space_group_name_H-M   'P 1'
#
loop_
_entity.id
_entity.type
_entity.pdbx_description
1 polymer ?
#
loop_
_entity_poly.entity_id
_entity_poly.type
_entity_poly.pdbx_seq_one_letter_code
_entity_poly.pdbx_strand_id
1 'polypeptide(L)'
;MNLLLTSIKIEYPDVLNAYRIMGANKSPSTMVRLDIQNISIIDKLLSKTCIYHEHLRLATTKYLAPVKVLVCTECFEIGLFRSSCKRDLDYCRRCGMGVTDIKQHVQTCTNPVCCIRCQGLHDANDSRCPIIKSHRSTLTKSRLLTTATPNHHHLQTRAAYHHNDTDYPILKESSNKNWNYTNNILINTGKRLDELSTKMKHFDNNMNGLMNLNNKQLQQITVIHQMTTKHEHQLQIQQSDITFQHDFMSQCISPICQLLVDIVPVLVKQNTIKDNTLLCPSLLAVCEKFATDLPTWTNRFVQNENLKMKLINEFNMKNQVFLPPSNNNNNINIEQRTTSK
;
A
#
# COMPACT_ATOMS: atom_id res chain seq x y z
N MET A 1 -17.49 -18.04 -5.35
CA MET A 1 -17.14 -18.02 -3.91
C MET A 1 -15.63 -18.19 -3.81
N ASN A 2 -14.92 -17.45 -2.96
CA ASN A 2 -13.45 -17.41 -2.96
C ASN A 2 -12.90 -18.68 -2.27
N LEU A 3 -12.36 -19.64 -3.04
CA LEU A 3 -11.91 -20.96 -2.56
C LEU A 3 -10.94 -20.86 -1.38
N LEU A 4 -10.02 -19.89 -1.43
CA LEU A 4 -9.07 -19.58 -0.35
C LEU A 4 -9.76 -19.23 0.99
N LEU A 5 -10.86 -18.47 0.96
CA LEU A 5 -11.55 -18.08 2.20
C LEU A 5 -12.31 -19.27 2.81
N THR A 6 -12.76 -20.18 1.94
CA THR A 6 -13.49 -21.39 2.36
C THR A 6 -12.52 -22.38 2.98
N SER A 7 -11.35 -22.61 2.36
CA SER A 7 -10.31 -23.49 2.90
C SER A 7 -9.76 -22.99 4.24
N ILE A 8 -9.51 -21.70 4.38
CA ILE A 8 -9.09 -21.11 5.66
C ILE A 8 -10.17 -21.32 6.73
N LYS A 9 -11.45 -21.15 6.42
CA LYS A 9 -12.55 -21.40 7.37
C LYS A 9 -12.68 -22.88 7.75
N ILE A 10 -12.37 -23.80 6.85
CA ILE A 10 -12.37 -25.25 7.14
C ILE A 10 -11.21 -25.61 8.08
N GLU A 11 -10.00 -25.10 7.81
CA GLU A 11 -8.83 -25.36 8.66
C GLU A 11 -8.95 -24.67 10.04
N TYR A 12 -9.62 -23.52 10.08
CA TYR A 12 -9.79 -22.69 11.27
C TYR A 12 -11.28 -22.37 11.51
N PRO A 13 -12.07 -23.32 12.05
CA PRO A 13 -13.53 -23.18 12.17
C PRO A 13 -13.96 -22.02 13.09
N ASP A 14 -13.13 -21.61 14.03
CA ASP A 14 -13.39 -20.47 14.92
C ASP A 14 -13.17 -19.09 14.28
N VAL A 15 -12.78 -19.05 13.00
CA VAL A 15 -12.75 -17.82 12.20
C VAL A 15 -14.19 -17.43 11.86
N LEU A 16 -14.72 -16.41 12.55
CA LEU A 16 -16.07 -15.90 12.32
C LEU A 16 -16.22 -15.40 10.88
N ASN A 17 -15.29 -14.53 10.48
CA ASN A 17 -15.29 -13.91 9.16
C ASN A 17 -13.91 -13.97 8.54
N ALA A 18 -13.89 -14.26 7.23
CA ALA A 18 -12.69 -14.20 6.41
C ALA A 18 -13.04 -13.42 5.15
N TYR A 19 -12.31 -12.36 4.86
CA TYR A 19 -12.52 -11.57 3.64
C TYR A 19 -11.20 -11.05 3.09
N ARG A 20 -11.17 -10.91 1.76
CA ARG A 20 -10.03 -10.32 1.07
C ARG A 20 -10.14 -8.80 1.14
N ILE A 21 -9.05 -8.13 1.52
CA ILE A 21 -9.00 -6.67 1.51
C ILE A 21 -9.01 -6.21 0.05
N MET A 22 -9.76 -5.16 -0.25
CA MET A 22 -9.80 -4.58 -1.60
C MET A 22 -8.81 -3.41 -1.67
N GLY A 23 -8.06 -3.32 -2.77
CA GLY A 23 -7.21 -2.17 -3.07
C GLY A 23 -8.02 -0.92 -3.40
N ALA A 24 -7.34 0.22 -3.53
CA ALA A 24 -7.98 1.52 -3.82
C ALA A 24 -8.86 1.49 -5.09
N ASN A 25 -8.50 0.67 -6.08
CA ASN A 25 -9.21 0.55 -7.35
C ASN A 25 -10.25 -0.59 -7.34
N LYS A 26 -10.68 -1.06 -6.16
CA LYS A 26 -11.50 -2.28 -5.99
C LYS A 26 -10.84 -3.54 -6.59
N SER A 27 -9.53 -3.51 -6.81
CA SER A 27 -8.77 -4.70 -7.19
C SER A 27 -8.61 -5.62 -5.97
N PRO A 28 -8.68 -6.95 -6.13
CA PRO A 28 -8.47 -7.87 -5.03
C PRO A 28 -7.03 -7.76 -4.52
N SER A 29 -6.83 -7.48 -3.23
CA SER A 29 -5.50 -7.52 -2.60
C SER A 29 -5.04 -8.97 -2.36
N THR A 30 -3.74 -9.18 -2.22
CA THR A 30 -3.18 -10.42 -1.66
C THR A 30 -3.43 -10.57 -0.17
N MET A 31 -3.89 -9.50 0.50
CA MET A 31 -4.18 -9.51 1.93
C MET A 31 -5.56 -10.10 2.24
N VAL A 32 -5.60 -11.03 3.19
CA VAL A 32 -6.82 -11.59 3.76
C VAL A 32 -6.91 -11.16 5.21
N ARG A 33 -8.08 -10.67 5.62
CA ARG A 33 -8.39 -10.39 7.02
C ARG A 33 -9.25 -11.52 7.58
N LEU A 34 -8.84 -12.02 8.73
CA LEU A 34 -9.56 -12.99 9.54
C LEU A 34 -10.04 -12.29 10.81
N ASP A 35 -11.34 -12.33 11.08
CA ASP A 35 -11.90 -11.90 12.35
C ASP A 35 -12.04 -13.13 13.25
N ILE A 36 -11.25 -13.16 14.32
CA ILE A 36 -11.10 -14.30 15.24
C ILE A 36 -11.33 -13.79 16.66
N GLN A 37 -12.23 -14.42 17.41
CA GLN A 37 -12.48 -14.08 18.82
C GLN A 37 -11.59 -14.88 19.77
N ASN A 38 -11.21 -16.11 19.40
CA ASN A 38 -10.44 -17.00 20.25
C ASN A 38 -8.94 -16.68 20.20
N ILE A 39 -8.38 -16.24 21.33
CA ILE A 39 -6.96 -15.85 21.47
C ILE A 39 -6.00 -17.00 21.16
N SER A 40 -6.32 -18.23 21.60
CA SER A 40 -5.46 -19.40 21.37
C SER A 40 -5.20 -19.67 19.88
N ILE A 41 -6.16 -19.34 19.02
CA ILE A 41 -6.07 -19.53 17.57
C ILE A 41 -5.27 -18.42 16.93
N ILE A 42 -5.39 -17.19 17.46
CA ILE A 42 -4.54 -16.08 17.08
C ILE A 42 -3.07 -16.47 17.34
N ASP A 43 -2.75 -16.98 18.53
CA ASP A 43 -1.38 -17.38 18.87
C ASP A 43 -0.89 -18.53 17.99
N LYS A 44 -1.75 -19.53 17.72
CA LYS A 44 -1.45 -20.63 16.79
C LYS A 44 -1.20 -20.15 15.35
N LEU A 45 -1.94 -19.16 14.88
CA LEU A 45 -1.78 -18.59 13.55
C LEU A 45 -0.51 -17.74 13.45
N LEU A 46 -0.23 -16.94 14.47
CA LEU A 46 0.96 -16.10 14.54
C LEU A 46 2.24 -16.92 14.70
N SER A 47 2.23 -18.02 15.46
CA SER A 47 3.39 -18.90 15.63
C SER A 47 3.77 -19.65 14.35
N LYS A 48 2.80 -19.99 13.50
CA LYS A 48 3.06 -20.60 12.18
C LYS A 48 3.75 -19.63 11.20
N THR A 49 3.69 -18.32 11.42
CA THR A 49 4.19 -17.22 10.55
C THR A 49 3.60 -17.13 9.14
N CYS A 50 3.13 -18.24 8.57
CA CYS A 50 2.56 -18.33 7.24
C CYS A 50 1.38 -19.32 7.21
N ILE A 51 0.39 -19.06 6.36
CA ILE A 51 -0.65 -20.01 5.93
C ILE A 51 -0.33 -20.42 4.50
N TYR A 52 -0.28 -21.73 4.26
CA TYR A 52 -0.07 -22.29 2.93
C TYR A 52 -1.40 -22.77 2.36
N HIS A 53 -1.75 -22.29 1.17
CA HIS A 53 -2.93 -22.76 0.46
C HIS A 53 -2.58 -22.95 -1.02
N GLU A 54 -2.61 -24.20 -1.47
CA GLU A 54 -2.13 -24.60 -2.79
C GLU A 54 -0.69 -24.08 -3.02
N HIS A 55 -0.50 -23.20 -3.98
CA HIS A 55 0.78 -22.58 -4.35
C HIS A 55 0.95 -21.17 -3.74
N LEU A 56 0.04 -20.74 -2.86
CA LEU A 56 0.10 -19.46 -2.16
C LEU A 56 0.73 -19.61 -0.77
N ARG A 57 1.67 -18.71 -0.47
CA ARG A 57 2.22 -18.50 0.87
C ARG A 57 1.74 -17.15 1.39
N LEU A 58 0.85 -17.16 2.39
CA LEU A 58 0.29 -15.97 3.00
C LEU A 58 1.00 -15.72 4.33
N ALA A 59 1.77 -14.64 4.43
CA ALA A 59 2.38 -14.24 5.69
C ALA A 59 1.29 -13.84 6.71
N THR A 60 1.35 -14.41 7.90
CA THR A 60 0.43 -14.10 8.99
C THR A 60 1.00 -12.96 9.82
N THR A 61 0.21 -11.92 10.01
CA THR A 61 0.56 -10.82 10.92
C THR A 61 -0.65 -10.40 11.73
N LYS A 62 -0.41 -9.94 12.96
CA LYS A 62 -1.47 -9.43 13.83
C LYS A 62 -1.89 -8.07 13.31
N TYR A 63 -3.06 -8.02 12.66
CA TYR A 63 -3.66 -6.75 12.29
C TYR A 63 -4.29 -6.11 13.52
N LEU A 64 -3.69 -5.01 13.97
CA LEU A 64 -4.18 -4.23 15.08
C LEU A 64 -4.92 -3.04 14.50
N ALA A 65 -6.25 -3.12 14.54
CA ALA A 65 -7.09 -2.02 14.09
C ALA A 65 -6.68 -0.75 14.86
N PRO A 66 -6.37 0.36 14.16
CA PRO A 66 -5.97 1.59 14.82
C PRO A 66 -7.05 2.01 15.82
N VAL A 67 -6.63 2.39 17.02
CA VAL A 67 -7.57 2.82 18.07
C VAL A 67 -8.38 4.01 17.55
N LYS A 68 -9.71 3.93 17.66
CA LYS A 68 -10.57 5.09 17.39
C LYS A 68 -10.24 6.16 18.42
N VAL A 69 -9.73 7.30 17.94
CA VAL A 69 -9.44 8.46 18.79
C VAL A 69 -10.76 9.15 19.10
N LEU A 70 -11.04 9.32 20.39
CA LEU A 70 -12.16 10.12 20.83
C LEU A 70 -11.84 11.60 20.58
N VAL A 71 -12.74 12.28 19.87
CA VAL A 71 -12.63 13.71 19.55
C VAL A 71 -13.96 14.35 19.85
N CYS A 72 -13.95 15.41 20.66
CA CYS A 72 -15.16 16.19 20.93
C CYS A 72 -15.63 16.87 19.64
N THR A 73 -16.93 16.81 19.34
CA THR A 73 -17.48 17.44 18.12
C THR A 73 -17.77 18.93 18.28
N GLU A 74 -17.75 19.46 19.50
CA GLU A 74 -17.95 20.89 19.79
C GLU A 74 -16.62 21.65 19.79
N CYS A 75 -15.65 21.19 20.58
CA CYS A 75 -14.36 21.86 20.72
C CYS A 75 -13.20 21.22 19.95
N PHE A 76 -13.41 20.04 19.34
CA PHE A 76 -12.36 19.25 18.68
C PHE A 76 -11.16 18.90 19.57
N GLU A 77 -11.33 18.90 20.89
CA GLU A 77 -10.31 18.42 21.81
C GLU A 77 -10.23 16.88 21.78
N ILE A 78 -9.03 16.33 22.02
CA ILE A 78 -8.80 14.87 22.02
C ILE A 78 -9.15 14.31 23.40
N GLY A 79 -9.80 13.15 23.45
CA GLY A 79 -10.03 12.40 24.69
C GLY A 79 -11.27 12.82 25.48
N LEU A 80 -12.10 13.71 24.93
CA LEU A 80 -13.30 14.21 25.60
C LEU A 80 -14.57 13.85 24.82
N PHE A 81 -15.61 13.41 25.54
CA PHE A 81 -16.95 13.26 24.98
C PHE A 81 -17.63 14.62 24.89
N ARG A 82 -18.50 14.78 23.88
CA ARG A 82 -19.33 15.98 23.73
C ARG A 82 -20.09 16.32 25.02
N SER A 83 -20.70 15.32 25.66
CA SER A 83 -21.44 15.47 26.92
C SER A 83 -20.58 15.96 28.11
N SER A 84 -19.26 15.88 27.99
CA SER A 84 -18.30 16.32 29.02
C SER A 84 -17.58 17.60 28.62
N CYS A 85 -17.92 18.20 27.48
CA CYS A 85 -17.39 19.47 27.03
C CYS A 85 -17.92 20.61 27.92
N LYS A 86 -17.00 21.41 28.46
CA LYS A 86 -17.32 22.60 29.28
C LYS A 86 -16.89 23.89 28.60
N ARG A 87 -16.68 23.87 27.28
CA ARG A 87 -16.31 25.08 26.53
C ARG A 87 -17.57 25.90 26.30
N ASP A 88 -17.46 27.19 26.52
CA ASP A 88 -18.57 28.13 26.30
C ASP A 88 -18.81 28.44 24.82
N LEU A 89 -17.85 28.08 23.95
CA LEU A 89 -17.90 28.29 22.51
C LEU A 89 -17.85 26.97 21.76
N ASP A 90 -18.62 26.90 20.68
CA ASP A 90 -18.51 25.88 19.65
C ASP A 90 -17.40 26.28 18.67
N TYR A 91 -16.67 25.32 18.14
CA TYR A 91 -15.62 25.61 17.17
C TYR A 91 -16.07 25.23 15.76
N CYS A 92 -15.68 26.05 14.78
CA CYS A 92 -15.94 25.75 13.39
C CYS A 92 -15.02 24.62 12.91
N ARG A 93 -15.62 23.52 12.41
CA ARG A 93 -14.87 22.38 11.85
C ARG A 93 -13.90 22.79 10.74
N ARG A 94 -14.31 23.78 9.92
CA ARG A 94 -13.58 24.23 8.73
C ARG A 94 -12.43 25.16 9.10
N CYS A 95 -12.70 26.24 9.81
CA CYS A 95 -11.71 27.30 10.05
C CYS A 95 -11.12 27.29 11.47
N GLY A 96 -11.64 26.48 12.38
CA GLY A 96 -11.14 26.35 13.74
C GLY A 96 -11.45 27.53 14.68
N MET A 97 -12.28 28.50 14.26
CA MET A 97 -12.69 29.62 15.12
C MET A 97 -13.76 29.23 16.13
N GLY A 98 -13.63 29.71 17.37
CA GLY A 98 -14.67 29.62 18.39
C GLY A 98 -15.79 30.63 18.14
N VAL A 99 -17.04 30.18 18.20
CA VAL A 99 -18.25 30.94 17.92
C VAL A 99 -19.35 30.58 18.90
N THR A 100 -20.25 31.52 19.15
CA THR A 100 -21.43 31.31 20.01
C THR A 100 -22.59 30.66 19.28
N ASP A 101 -22.75 30.95 17.98
CA ASP A 101 -23.73 30.30 17.10
C ASP A 101 -23.03 29.63 15.91
N ILE A 102 -22.79 28.33 16.03
CA ILE A 102 -22.16 27.53 14.99
C ILE A 102 -23.03 27.39 13.74
N LYS A 103 -24.36 27.40 13.88
CA LYS A 103 -25.28 27.22 12.73
C LYS A 103 -25.22 28.43 11.82
N GLN A 104 -25.24 29.63 12.40
CA GLN A 104 -25.07 30.86 11.64
C GLN A 104 -23.67 30.93 11.01
N HIS A 105 -22.63 30.62 11.78
CA HIS A 105 -21.26 30.70 11.28
C HIS A 105 -21.02 29.76 10.09
N VAL A 106 -21.49 28.51 10.12
CA VAL A 106 -21.28 27.55 9.01
C VAL A 106 -21.84 28.06 7.68
N GLN A 107 -22.91 28.86 7.70
CA GLN A 107 -23.51 29.45 6.50
C GLN A 107 -22.71 30.64 5.95
N THR A 108 -22.01 31.37 6.82
CA THR A 108 -21.29 32.61 6.46
C THR A 108 -19.77 32.47 6.52
N CYS A 109 -19.24 31.28 6.81
CA CYS A 109 -17.81 31.03 6.99
C CYS A 109 -17.04 31.20 5.68
N THR A 110 -16.37 32.34 5.53
CA THR A 110 -15.46 32.65 4.42
C THR A 110 -13.99 32.33 4.75
N ASN A 111 -13.70 32.00 6.01
CA ASN A 111 -12.34 31.75 6.47
C ASN A 111 -11.72 30.51 5.80
N PRO A 112 -10.39 30.52 5.59
CA PRO A 112 -9.69 29.39 5.01
C PRO A 112 -9.81 28.15 5.90
N VAL A 113 -9.69 26.97 5.28
CA VAL A 113 -9.68 25.70 6.01
C VAL A 113 -8.43 25.65 6.90
N CYS A 114 -8.64 25.48 8.20
CA CYS A 114 -7.58 25.45 9.20
C CYS A 114 -7.93 24.49 10.34
N CYS A 115 -7.02 23.57 10.63
CA CYS A 115 -7.18 22.65 11.74
C CYS A 115 -6.85 23.37 13.05
N ILE A 116 -7.82 23.45 13.97
CA ILE A 116 -7.61 24.03 15.31
C ILE A 116 -6.43 23.44 16.09
N ARG A 117 -6.05 22.17 15.82
CA ARG A 117 -5.00 21.47 16.55
C ARG A 117 -3.61 21.78 15.99
N CYS A 118 -3.41 21.54 14.69
CA CYS A 118 -2.09 21.62 14.07
C CYS A 118 -1.92 22.82 13.14
N GLN A 119 -2.95 23.66 13.02
CA GLN A 119 -3.00 24.86 12.17
C GLN A 119 -2.74 24.56 10.67
N GLY A 120 -2.91 23.30 10.26
CA GLY A 120 -2.73 22.86 8.89
C GLY A 120 -3.96 23.09 8.00
N LEU A 121 -3.76 23.03 6.68
CA LEU A 121 -4.79 23.24 5.65
C LEU A 121 -5.71 22.02 5.48
N HIS A 122 -6.42 21.66 6.55
CA HIS A 122 -7.41 20.59 6.57
C HIS A 122 -8.40 20.78 7.72
N ASP A 123 -9.53 20.08 7.67
CA ASP A 123 -10.56 20.13 8.73
C ASP A 123 -10.01 19.72 10.10
N ALA A 124 -10.64 20.23 11.16
CA ALA A 124 -10.29 19.89 12.54
C ALA A 124 -10.36 18.38 12.85
N ASN A 125 -11.20 17.61 12.15
CA ASN A 125 -11.37 16.16 12.33
C ASN A 125 -10.79 15.33 11.17
N ASP A 126 -9.94 15.91 10.33
CA ASP A 126 -9.32 15.19 9.23
C ASP A 126 -8.38 14.08 9.75
N SER A 127 -8.53 12.87 9.19
CA SER A 127 -7.64 11.73 9.43
C SER A 127 -6.16 12.01 9.11
N ARG A 128 -5.89 13.01 8.28
CA ARG A 128 -4.54 13.46 7.88
C ARG A 128 -3.87 14.35 8.93
N CYS A 129 -4.60 14.79 9.97
CA CYS A 129 -4.04 15.64 11.02
C CYS A 129 -2.85 14.94 11.71
N PRO A 130 -1.64 15.53 11.71
CA PRO A 130 -0.46 14.92 12.31
C PRO A 130 -0.61 14.69 13.81
N ILE A 131 -1.33 15.57 14.52
CA ILE A 131 -1.58 15.44 15.96
C ILE A 131 -2.52 14.26 16.25
N ILE A 132 -3.62 14.12 15.51
CA ILE A 132 -4.54 12.96 15.65
C ILE A 132 -3.81 11.67 15.29
N LYS A 133 -3.01 11.67 14.23
CA LYS A 133 -2.22 10.51 13.80
C LYS A 133 -1.21 10.09 14.86
N SER A 134 -0.47 11.05 15.42
CA SER A 134 0.49 10.81 16.51
C SER A 134 -0.21 10.25 17.74
N HIS A 135 -1.29 10.90 18.21
CA HIS A 135 -2.05 10.43 19.37
C HIS A 135 -2.64 9.03 19.16
N ARG A 136 -3.19 8.75 17.97
CA ARG A 136 -3.67 7.42 17.58
C ARG A 136 -2.56 6.37 17.66
N SER A 137 -1.37 6.72 17.18
CA SER A 137 -0.22 5.81 17.20
C SER A 137 0.21 5.50 18.64
N THR A 138 0.23 6.50 19.52
CA THR A 138 0.56 6.35 20.94
C THR A 138 -0.47 5.48 21.66
N LEU A 139 -1.77 5.74 21.47
CA LEU A 139 -2.85 4.91 22.05
C LEU A 139 -2.82 3.48 21.54
N THR A 140 -2.48 3.30 20.26
CA THR A 140 -2.35 1.96 19.69
C THR A 140 -1.18 1.25 20.35
N LYS A 141 0.02 1.86 20.39
CA LYS A 141 1.21 1.29 21.05
C LYS A 141 0.98 0.97 22.53
N SER A 142 0.34 1.86 23.29
CA SER A 142 0.09 1.62 24.72
C SER A 142 -0.80 0.39 24.92
N ARG A 143 -1.89 0.25 24.15
CA ARG A 143 -2.74 -0.95 24.19
C ARG A 143 -1.97 -2.23 23.87
N LEU A 144 -0.98 -2.18 22.97
CA LEU A 144 -0.16 -3.36 22.65
C LEU A 144 0.76 -3.74 23.81
N LEU A 145 1.39 -2.75 24.44
CA LEU A 145 2.29 -2.98 25.57
C LEU A 145 1.52 -3.51 26.79
N THR A 146 0.31 -3.02 27.05
CA THR A 146 -0.52 -3.52 28.16
C THR A 146 -0.98 -4.97 27.96
N THR A 147 -1.09 -5.44 26.71
CA THR A 147 -1.40 -6.85 26.40
C THR A 147 -0.17 -7.77 26.39
N ALA A 148 1.05 -7.22 26.46
CA ALA A 148 2.30 -7.98 26.42
C ALA A 148 2.83 -8.38 27.81
N THR A 149 2.28 -7.80 28.89
CA THR A 149 2.47 -8.32 30.24
C THR A 149 1.43 -9.41 30.50
N PRO A 150 1.82 -10.62 30.95
CA PRO A 150 0.88 -11.62 31.43
C PRO A 150 0.31 -11.13 32.76
N ASN A 151 -0.62 -10.16 32.70
CA ASN A 151 -1.35 -9.74 33.88
C ASN A 151 -2.41 -10.78 34.15
N HIS A 152 -2.18 -11.52 35.24
CA HIS A 152 -3.23 -11.97 36.16
C HIS A 152 -4.43 -11.02 36.03
N HIS A 153 -5.45 -11.47 35.31
CA HIS A 153 -6.75 -10.83 35.39
C HIS A 153 -7.17 -10.95 36.84
N HIS A 154 -7.09 -9.83 37.56
CA HIS A 154 -7.91 -9.61 38.72
C HIS A 154 -9.34 -9.73 38.21
N LEU A 155 -9.93 -10.92 38.41
CA LEU A 155 -11.34 -11.17 38.25
C LEU A 155 -12.05 -10.16 39.13
N GLN A 156 -12.45 -9.03 38.55
CA GLN A 156 -13.60 -8.31 39.04
C GLN A 156 -14.78 -9.26 38.78
N THR A 157 -15.15 -9.99 39.82
CA THR A 157 -16.44 -10.63 40.00
C THR A 157 -17.53 -9.57 39.82
N ARG A 158 -17.85 -9.25 38.56
CA ARG A 158 -19.19 -8.77 38.24
C ARG A 158 -20.11 -9.93 38.53
N ALA A 159 -21.06 -9.71 39.43
CA ALA A 159 -22.13 -10.65 39.72
C ALA A 159 -22.68 -11.19 38.39
N ALA A 160 -22.77 -12.51 38.29
CA ALA A 160 -23.32 -13.19 37.13
C ALA A 160 -24.66 -12.56 36.78
N TYR A 161 -24.80 -12.07 35.55
CA TYR A 161 -26.08 -11.65 35.03
C TYR A 161 -26.95 -12.92 34.98
N HIS A 162 -27.85 -13.08 35.95
CA HIS A 162 -28.79 -14.19 35.99
C HIS A 162 -29.80 -13.98 34.86
N HIS A 163 -29.73 -14.85 33.86
CA HIS A 163 -30.69 -14.91 32.77
C HIS A 163 -31.93 -15.63 33.30
N ASN A 164 -33.08 -14.96 33.34
CA ASN A 164 -34.37 -15.60 33.66
C ASN A 164 -35.10 -15.90 32.36
N ASP A 165 -35.45 -17.17 32.15
CA ASP A 165 -36.19 -17.64 30.97
C ASP A 165 -37.59 -17.01 30.82
N THR A 166 -38.05 -16.26 31.84
CA THR A 166 -39.32 -15.53 31.85
C THR A 166 -39.26 -14.17 31.14
N ASP A 167 -38.07 -13.69 30.75
CA ASP A 167 -37.90 -12.36 30.14
C ASP A 167 -38.32 -12.30 28.65
N TYR A 168 -38.75 -13.42 28.07
CA TYR A 168 -39.24 -13.49 26.70
C TYR A 168 -40.74 -13.81 26.64
N PRO A 169 -41.53 -13.09 25.81
CA PRO A 169 -42.92 -13.41 25.60
C PRO A 169 -43.08 -14.76 24.87
N ILE A 170 -43.88 -15.66 25.46
CA ILE A 170 -44.23 -16.97 24.90
C ILE A 170 -44.98 -16.77 23.59
N LEU A 171 -44.38 -17.21 22.48
CA LEU A 171 -45.02 -17.23 21.17
C LEU A 171 -46.14 -18.27 21.18
N LYS A 172 -47.38 -17.85 20.94
CA LYS A 172 -48.54 -18.74 20.83
C LYS A 172 -48.39 -19.65 19.61
N GLU A 173 -48.36 -20.95 19.83
CA GLU A 173 -48.43 -21.94 18.76
C GLU A 173 -49.78 -21.85 18.04
N SER A 174 -49.76 -21.54 16.74
CA SER A 174 -50.95 -21.61 15.90
C SER A 174 -51.26 -23.07 15.61
N SER A 175 -52.31 -23.58 16.25
CA SER A 175 -52.92 -24.85 15.88
C SER A 175 -53.66 -24.72 14.55
N ASN A 176 -53.37 -25.67 13.65
CA ASN A 176 -54.24 -26.33 12.66
C ASN A 176 -53.79 -26.35 11.17
N LYS A 177 -53.70 -27.61 10.70
CA LYS A 177 -54.19 -28.18 9.42
C LYS A 177 -53.48 -27.79 8.12
N ASN A 178 -52.70 -28.73 7.55
CA ASN A 178 -53.15 -29.56 6.42
C ASN A 178 -52.01 -30.50 5.93
N TRP A 179 -52.13 -31.81 6.18
CA TRP A 179 -51.09 -32.80 5.85
C TRP A 179 -51.09 -33.24 4.37
N ASN A 180 -52.06 -32.76 3.56
CA ASN A 180 -52.17 -33.14 2.14
C ASN A 180 -51.51 -32.14 1.15
N TYR A 181 -51.01 -31.00 1.63
CA TYR A 181 -50.29 -30.03 0.78
C TYR A 181 -48.79 -30.35 0.66
N THR A 182 -48.23 -31.10 1.63
CA THR A 182 -46.80 -31.45 1.71
C THR A 182 -46.36 -32.46 0.66
N ASN A 183 -47.22 -33.38 0.22
CA ASN A 183 -46.85 -34.40 -0.78
C ASN A 183 -46.67 -33.83 -2.20
N ASN A 184 -47.48 -32.85 -2.60
CA ASN A 184 -47.31 -32.18 -3.90
C ASN A 184 -46.11 -31.22 -3.91
N ILE A 185 -45.77 -30.63 -2.75
CA ILE A 185 -44.53 -29.85 -2.60
C ILE A 185 -43.32 -30.77 -2.75
N LEU A 186 -43.30 -31.95 -2.11
CA LEU A 186 -42.16 -32.87 -2.15
C LEU A 186 -41.80 -33.31 -3.58
N ILE A 187 -42.82 -33.66 -4.38
CA ILE A 187 -42.63 -34.13 -5.76
C ILE A 187 -42.13 -33.00 -6.68
N ASN A 188 -42.66 -31.77 -6.52
CA ASN A 188 -42.16 -30.60 -7.26
C ASN A 188 -40.77 -30.15 -6.80
N THR A 189 -40.42 -30.34 -5.52
CA THR A 189 -39.06 -30.06 -5.04
C THR A 189 -38.04 -31.05 -5.60
N GLY A 190 -38.41 -32.33 -5.78
CA GLY A 190 -37.53 -33.34 -6.39
C GLY A 190 -37.14 -33.00 -7.83
N LYS A 191 -38.12 -32.67 -8.68
CA LYS A 191 -37.84 -32.27 -10.07
C LYS A 191 -36.99 -31.00 -10.17
N ARG A 192 -37.21 -30.02 -9.28
CA ARG A 192 -36.37 -28.80 -9.22
C ARG A 192 -34.95 -29.09 -8.74
N LEU A 193 -34.75 -30.08 -7.87
CA LEU A 193 -33.42 -30.51 -7.42
C LEU A 193 -32.62 -31.16 -8.54
N ASP A 194 -33.25 -31.98 -9.38
CA ASP A 194 -32.60 -32.61 -10.52
C ASP A 194 -32.21 -31.58 -11.60
N GLU A 195 -33.07 -30.60 -11.87
CA GLU A 195 -32.74 -29.47 -12.76
C GLU A 195 -31.59 -28.61 -12.21
N LEU A 196 -31.57 -28.36 -10.90
CA LEU A 196 -30.47 -27.65 -10.23
C LEU A 196 -29.17 -28.43 -10.32
N SER A 197 -29.20 -29.75 -10.07
CA SER A 197 -28.04 -30.65 -10.18
C SER A 197 -27.43 -30.60 -11.58
N THR A 198 -28.28 -30.62 -12.61
CA THR A 198 -27.83 -30.57 -14.02
C THR A 198 -27.23 -29.21 -14.37
N LYS A 199 -27.82 -28.11 -13.89
CA LYS A 199 -27.25 -26.76 -14.05
C LYS A 199 -25.92 -26.60 -13.30
N MET A 200 -25.77 -27.25 -12.14
CA MET A 200 -24.54 -27.21 -11.35
C MET A 200 -23.40 -27.92 -12.08
N LYS A 201 -23.66 -29.08 -12.69
CA LYS A 201 -22.66 -29.78 -13.54
C LYS A 201 -22.22 -28.94 -14.75
N HIS A 202 -23.14 -28.24 -15.40
CA HIS A 202 -22.79 -27.33 -16.49
C HIS A 202 -21.94 -26.14 -16.02
N PHE A 203 -22.23 -25.61 -14.83
CA PHE A 203 -21.44 -24.55 -14.22
C PHE A 203 -20.02 -25.02 -13.90
N ASP A 204 -19.87 -26.22 -13.32
CA ASP A 204 -18.57 -26.80 -13.00
C ASP A 204 -17.70 -27.00 -14.26
N ASN A 205 -18.30 -27.47 -15.36
CA ASN A 205 -17.60 -27.62 -16.64
C ASN A 205 -17.13 -26.28 -17.21
N ASN A 206 -17.95 -25.22 -17.12
CA ASN A 206 -17.56 -23.88 -17.55
C ASN A 206 -16.46 -23.28 -16.66
N MET A 207 -16.50 -23.52 -15.35
CA MET A 207 -15.47 -23.08 -14.42
C MET A 207 -14.14 -23.77 -14.67
N ASN A 208 -14.14 -25.06 -15.00
CA ASN A 208 -12.94 -25.80 -15.40
C ASN A 208 -12.30 -25.23 -16.68
N GLY A 209 -13.12 -24.80 -17.64
CA GLY A 209 -12.64 -24.10 -18.85
C GLY A 209 -11.94 -22.77 -18.54
N LEU A 210 -12.51 -21.97 -17.63
CA LEU A 210 -11.93 -20.69 -17.19
C LEU A 210 -10.63 -20.87 -16.38
N MET A 211 -10.57 -21.90 -15.52
CA MET A 211 -9.35 -22.23 -14.77
C MET A 211 -8.19 -22.60 -15.70
N ASN A 212 -8.46 -23.38 -16.75
CA ASN A 212 -7.44 -23.72 -17.74
C ASN A 212 -6.93 -22.50 -18.53
N LEU A 213 -7.81 -21.52 -18.82
CA LEU A 213 -7.40 -20.27 -19.47
C LEU A 213 -6.52 -19.41 -18.55
N ASN A 214 -6.88 -19.30 -17.28
CA ASN A 214 -6.09 -18.57 -16.28
C ASN A 214 -4.72 -19.22 -16.04
N ASN A 215 -4.63 -20.55 -16.03
CA ASN A 215 -3.36 -21.26 -15.91
C ASN A 215 -2.42 -20.98 -17.07
N LYS A 216 -2.94 -20.92 -18.31
CA LYS A 216 -2.15 -20.51 -19.49
C LYS A 216 -1.65 -19.07 -19.38
N GLN A 217 -2.50 -18.15 -18.89
CA GLN A 217 -2.08 -16.76 -18.67
C GLN A 217 -1.03 -16.64 -17.56
N LEU A 218 -1.16 -17.41 -16.47
CA LEU A 218 -0.17 -17.43 -15.40
C LEU A 218 1.20 -17.91 -15.90
N GLN A 219 1.22 -18.96 -16.71
CA GLN A 219 2.46 -19.46 -17.33
C GLN A 219 3.14 -18.38 -18.19
N GLN A 220 2.38 -17.61 -18.96
CA GLN A 220 2.91 -16.49 -19.75
C GLN A 220 3.49 -15.39 -18.86
N ILE A 221 2.81 -15.03 -17.76
CA ILE A 221 3.29 -14.02 -16.81
C ILE A 221 4.59 -14.47 -16.14
N THR A 222 4.71 -15.76 -15.78
CA THR A 222 5.93 -16.31 -15.18
C THR A 222 7.12 -16.20 -16.14
N VAL A 223 6.92 -16.50 -17.43
CA VAL A 223 7.98 -16.36 -18.44
C VAL A 223 8.40 -14.89 -18.60
N ILE A 224 7.45 -13.95 -18.64
CA ILE A 224 7.76 -12.52 -18.71
C ILE A 224 8.57 -12.09 -17.48
N HIS A 225 8.16 -12.51 -16.27
CA HIS A 225 8.86 -12.16 -15.05
C HIS A 225 10.32 -12.66 -15.04
N GLN A 226 10.56 -13.91 -15.48
CA GLN A 226 11.90 -14.46 -15.61
C GLN A 226 12.78 -13.69 -16.61
N MET A 227 12.20 -13.21 -17.72
CA MET A 227 12.92 -12.37 -18.68
C MET A 227 13.27 -11.00 -18.08
N THR A 228 12.35 -10.38 -17.34
CA THR A 228 12.57 -9.07 -16.72
C THR A 228 13.65 -9.11 -15.64
N THR A 229 13.65 -10.12 -14.78
CA THR A 229 14.67 -10.26 -13.73
C THR A 229 16.06 -10.51 -14.30
N LYS A 230 16.16 -11.28 -15.39
CA LYS A 230 17.44 -11.45 -16.11
C LYS A 230 17.95 -10.12 -16.69
N HIS A 231 17.06 -9.29 -17.22
CA HIS A 231 17.41 -7.98 -17.77
C HIS A 231 17.84 -6.99 -16.66
N GLU A 232 17.15 -6.98 -15.52
CA GLU A 232 17.53 -6.16 -14.36
C GLU A 232 18.93 -6.50 -13.85
N HIS A 233 19.27 -7.80 -13.76
CA HIS A 233 20.60 -8.23 -13.35
C HIS A 233 21.68 -7.80 -14.36
N GLN A 234 21.39 -7.80 -15.66
CA GLN A 234 22.32 -7.28 -16.68
C GLN A 234 22.55 -5.78 -16.54
N LEU A 235 21.51 -5.01 -16.25
CA LEU A 235 21.63 -3.56 -16.01
C LEU A 235 22.45 -3.25 -14.75
N GLN A 236 22.29 -4.03 -13.69
CA GLN A 236 23.09 -3.86 -12.47
C GLN A 236 24.59 -4.08 -12.70
N ILE A 237 24.96 -5.09 -13.49
CA ILE A 237 26.36 -5.34 -13.87
C ILE A 237 26.91 -4.15 -14.68
N GLN A 238 26.16 -3.68 -15.67
CA GLN A 238 26.58 -2.52 -16.47
C GLN A 238 26.73 -1.25 -15.62
N GLN A 239 25.84 -1.06 -14.64
CA GLN A 239 25.91 0.08 -13.74
C GLN A 239 27.16 0.02 -12.84
N SER A 240 27.52 -1.18 -12.33
CA SER A 240 28.75 -1.34 -11.55
C SER A 240 30.01 -1.02 -12.35
N ASP A 241 30.06 -1.42 -13.63
CA ASP A 241 31.19 -1.14 -14.52
C ASP A 241 31.34 0.37 -14.77
N ILE A 242 30.21 1.09 -14.97
CA ILE A 242 30.21 2.54 -15.17
C ILE A 242 30.67 3.26 -13.89
N THR A 243 30.20 2.86 -12.71
CA THR A 243 30.67 3.45 -11.44
C THR A 243 32.15 3.22 -11.21
N PHE A 244 32.65 2.03 -11.50
CA PHE A 244 34.08 1.73 -11.39
C PHE A 244 34.93 2.61 -12.32
N GLN A 245 34.50 2.78 -13.57
CA GLN A 245 35.18 3.68 -14.51
C GLN A 245 35.15 5.13 -14.03
N HIS A 246 34.01 5.61 -13.54
CA HIS A 246 33.89 6.98 -13.04
C HIS A 246 34.80 7.23 -11.82
N ASP A 247 34.82 6.30 -10.87
CA ASP A 247 35.65 6.41 -9.66
C ASP A 247 37.14 6.35 -10.01
N PHE A 248 37.53 5.49 -10.95
CA PHE A 248 38.90 5.44 -11.47
C PHE A 248 39.31 6.77 -12.13
N MET A 249 38.45 7.35 -12.97
CA MET A 249 38.69 8.66 -13.58
C MET A 249 38.83 9.77 -12.54
N SER A 250 37.93 9.78 -11.54
CA SER A 250 37.91 10.82 -10.50
C SER A 250 39.09 10.71 -9.54
N GLN A 251 39.50 9.51 -9.16
CA GLN A 251 40.52 9.30 -8.12
C GLN A 251 41.94 9.25 -8.68
N CYS A 252 42.12 8.73 -9.90
CA CYS A 252 43.45 8.59 -10.48
C CYS A 252 43.78 9.70 -11.46
N ILE A 253 42.87 10.03 -12.37
CA ILE A 253 43.20 10.91 -13.51
C ILE A 253 43.03 12.38 -13.16
N SER A 254 41.99 12.76 -12.42
CA SER A 254 41.80 14.15 -12.00
C SER A 254 42.98 14.73 -11.19
N PRO A 255 43.55 14.02 -10.19
CA PRO A 255 44.72 14.52 -9.47
C PRO A 255 45.98 14.60 -10.32
N ILE A 256 46.18 13.65 -11.25
CA ILE A 256 47.32 13.68 -12.18
C ILE A 256 47.20 14.88 -13.11
N CYS A 257 46.01 15.15 -13.67
CA CYS A 257 45.77 16.32 -14.49
C CYS A 257 45.98 17.62 -13.71
N GLN A 258 45.52 17.70 -12.46
CA GLN A 258 45.73 18.87 -11.62
C GLN A 258 47.22 19.09 -11.32
N LEU A 259 47.94 18.02 -10.98
CA LEU A 259 49.39 18.08 -10.75
C LEU A 259 50.14 18.57 -12.00
N LEU A 260 49.74 18.13 -13.19
CA LEU A 260 50.31 18.60 -14.46
C LEU A 260 50.00 20.08 -14.71
N VAL A 261 48.78 20.53 -14.43
CA VAL A 261 48.38 21.95 -14.54
C VAL A 261 49.19 22.83 -13.58
N ASP A 262 49.52 22.33 -12.39
CA ASP A 262 50.27 23.10 -11.39
C ASP A 262 51.78 23.11 -11.69
N ILE A 263 52.34 22.01 -12.17
CA ILE A 263 53.78 21.87 -12.43
C ILE A 263 54.21 22.54 -13.74
N VAL A 264 53.40 22.45 -14.81
CA VAL A 264 53.77 22.96 -16.14
C VAL A 264 54.08 24.47 -16.12
N PRO A 265 53.28 25.36 -15.50
CA PRO A 265 53.59 26.79 -15.43
C PRO A 265 54.87 27.10 -14.66
N VAL A 266 55.18 26.31 -13.61
CA VAL A 266 56.41 26.47 -12.82
C VAL A 266 57.63 26.12 -13.66
N LEU A 267 57.56 25.01 -14.41
CA LEU A 267 58.62 24.60 -15.33
C LEU A 267 58.80 25.59 -16.48
N VAL A 268 57.71 26.12 -17.04
CA VAL A 268 57.75 27.16 -18.09
C VAL A 268 58.39 28.44 -17.56
N LYS A 269 58.04 28.87 -16.35
CA LYS A 269 58.58 30.10 -15.74
C LYS A 269 60.06 29.96 -15.36
N GLN A 270 60.50 28.77 -14.94
CA GLN A 270 61.91 28.47 -14.67
C GLN A 270 62.74 28.43 -15.95
N ASN A 271 62.20 27.90 -17.06
CA ASN A 271 62.91 27.84 -18.35
C ASN A 271 62.93 29.17 -19.13
N THR A 272 62.07 30.13 -18.79
CA THR A 272 62.20 31.50 -19.33
C THR A 272 63.37 32.29 -18.73
N ILE A 273 64.07 31.73 -17.73
CA ILE A 273 65.27 32.31 -17.14
C ILE A 273 66.51 31.60 -17.71
N LYS A 274 66.98 32.10 -18.86
CA LYS A 274 68.34 32.00 -19.43
C LYS A 274 69.01 30.61 -19.40
N ASP A 275 68.70 29.81 -20.40
CA ASP A 275 69.65 29.25 -21.39
C ASP A 275 69.04 27.98 -22.00
N ASN A 276 68.98 27.95 -23.33
CA ASN A 276 68.16 27.05 -24.15
C ASN A 276 68.66 25.60 -24.23
N THR A 277 69.15 25.03 -23.13
CA THR A 277 69.66 23.65 -23.09
C THR A 277 69.21 22.96 -21.83
N LEU A 278 68.47 21.85 -22.00
CA LEU A 278 68.04 20.85 -21.01
C LEU A 278 66.58 20.94 -20.52
N LEU A 279 65.64 20.76 -21.44
CA LEU A 279 64.52 19.88 -21.13
C LEU A 279 64.95 18.44 -21.46
N CYS A 280 64.85 17.54 -20.48
CA CYS A 280 65.12 16.11 -20.68
C CYS A 280 64.20 15.60 -21.82
N PRO A 281 64.74 15.04 -22.92
CA PRO A 281 63.94 14.57 -24.06
C PRO A 281 62.83 13.59 -23.66
N SER A 282 63.05 12.83 -22.59
CA SER A 282 62.07 11.92 -22.01
C SER A 282 60.81 12.63 -21.47
N LEU A 283 60.98 13.82 -20.89
CA LEU A 283 59.84 14.59 -20.35
C LEU A 283 59.02 15.21 -21.48
N LEU A 284 59.70 15.69 -22.53
CA LEU A 284 59.04 16.24 -23.72
C LEU A 284 58.25 15.16 -24.45
N ALA A 285 58.82 13.96 -24.61
CA ALA A 285 58.15 12.81 -25.22
C ALA A 285 56.91 12.35 -24.42
N VAL A 286 56.94 12.43 -23.08
CA VAL A 286 55.77 12.13 -22.24
C VAL A 286 54.69 13.19 -22.41
N CYS A 287 55.04 14.47 -22.44
CA CYS A 287 54.09 15.56 -22.68
C CYS A 287 53.46 15.49 -24.08
N GLU A 288 54.25 15.22 -25.11
CA GLU A 288 53.76 15.07 -26.49
C GLU A 288 52.84 13.87 -26.61
N LYS A 289 53.21 12.71 -26.05
CA LYS A 289 52.36 11.52 -26.07
C LYS A 289 51.05 11.73 -25.31
N PHE A 290 51.10 12.42 -24.17
CA PHE A 290 49.90 12.76 -23.41
C PHE A 290 49.00 13.73 -24.21
N ALA A 291 49.58 14.73 -24.87
CA ALA A 291 48.84 15.67 -25.72
C ALA A 291 48.21 15.00 -26.94
N THR A 292 48.85 13.99 -27.54
CA THR A 292 48.28 13.23 -28.66
C THR A 292 47.19 12.26 -28.22
N ASP A 293 47.30 11.69 -27.02
CA ASP A 293 46.33 10.72 -26.51
C ASP A 293 45.10 11.40 -25.87
N LEU A 294 45.25 12.65 -25.39
CA LEU A 294 44.20 13.40 -24.71
C LEU A 294 42.90 13.51 -25.52
N PRO A 295 42.89 13.89 -26.82
CA PRO A 295 41.66 13.97 -27.62
C PRO A 295 40.93 12.63 -27.75
N THR A 296 41.66 11.52 -27.79
CA THR A 296 41.09 10.17 -27.87
C THR A 296 40.38 9.82 -26.56
N TRP A 297 40.92 10.26 -25.44
CA TRP A 297 40.33 10.08 -24.11
C TRP A 297 39.11 10.98 -23.90
N THR A 298 39.17 12.25 -24.31
CA THR A 298 38.00 13.15 -24.26
C THR A 298 36.86 12.63 -25.13
N ASN A 299 37.15 12.12 -26.33
CA ASN A 299 36.14 11.54 -27.21
C ASN A 299 35.49 10.29 -26.60
N ARG A 300 36.25 9.41 -25.95
CA ARG A 300 35.68 8.24 -25.23
C ARG A 300 34.81 8.67 -24.05
N PHE A 301 35.22 9.71 -23.32
CA PHE A 301 34.43 10.24 -22.20
C PHE A 301 33.09 10.85 -22.68
N VAL A 302 33.13 11.65 -23.74
CA VAL A 302 31.91 12.23 -24.35
C VAL A 302 31.00 11.14 -24.92
N GLN A 303 31.55 10.10 -25.53
CA GLN A 303 30.76 8.95 -26.01
C GLN A 303 30.05 8.23 -24.85
N ASN A 304 30.72 8.05 -23.71
CA ASN A 304 30.12 7.41 -22.53
C ASN A 304 29.00 8.24 -21.89
N GLU A 305 29.16 9.56 -21.79
CA GLU A 305 28.08 10.45 -21.28
C GLU A 305 26.86 10.49 -22.24
N ASN A 306 27.10 10.49 -23.56
CA ASN A 306 26.02 10.36 -24.53
C ASN A 306 25.29 9.01 -24.42
N LEU A 307 26.02 7.92 -24.16
CA LEU A 307 25.44 6.59 -23.94
C LEU A 307 24.57 6.55 -22.68
N LYS A 308 25.04 7.16 -21.59
CA LYS A 308 24.31 7.31 -20.32
C LYS A 308 23.01 8.09 -20.52
N MET A 309 23.05 9.22 -21.22
CA MET A 309 21.84 10.00 -21.54
C MET A 309 20.87 9.23 -22.44
N LYS A 310 21.38 8.44 -23.39
CA LYS A 310 20.54 7.57 -24.23
C LYS A 310 19.85 6.48 -23.41
N LEU A 311 20.56 5.83 -22.49
CA LEU A 311 20.00 4.80 -21.60
C LEU A 311 18.95 5.38 -20.64
N ILE A 312 19.18 6.57 -20.09
CA ILE A 312 18.20 7.29 -19.26
C ILE A 312 16.93 7.61 -20.07
N ASN A 313 17.08 8.07 -21.31
CA ASN A 313 15.94 8.36 -22.18
C ASN A 313 15.17 7.10 -22.59
N GLU A 314 15.84 6.00 -22.92
CA GLU A 314 15.19 4.72 -23.24
C GLU A 314 14.45 4.13 -22.02
N PHE A 315 15.02 4.27 -20.83
CA PHE A 315 14.36 3.89 -19.58
C PHE A 315 13.10 4.72 -19.31
N ASN A 316 13.16 6.04 -19.54
CA ASN A 316 12.03 6.94 -19.37
C ASN A 316 10.92 6.70 -20.42
N MET A 317 11.27 6.41 -21.68
CA MET A 317 10.28 6.11 -22.71
C MET A 317 9.58 4.77 -22.46
N LYS A 318 10.29 3.73 -22.03
CA LYS A 318 9.67 2.43 -21.70
C LYS A 318 8.71 2.53 -20.50
N ASN A 319 8.98 3.43 -19.55
CA ASN A 319 8.10 3.66 -18.40
C ASN A 319 6.86 4.53 -18.72
N GLN A 320 6.84 5.27 -19.83
CA GLN A 320 5.65 6.01 -20.27
C GLN A 320 4.62 5.15 -21.01
N VAL A 321 5.02 3.97 -21.52
CA VAL A 321 4.14 3.07 -22.29
C VAL A 321 3.15 2.28 -21.40
N PHE A 322 3.27 2.36 -20.06
CA PHE A 322 2.43 1.60 -19.12
C PHE A 322 1.26 2.37 -18.49
N LEU A 323 0.93 3.58 -18.95
CA LEU A 323 -0.31 4.25 -18.57
C LEU A 323 -1.41 3.93 -19.60
N PRO A 324 -2.50 3.22 -19.22
CA PRO A 324 -3.61 3.02 -20.13
C PRO A 324 -4.27 4.38 -20.42
N PRO A 325 -4.82 4.58 -21.63
CA PRO A 325 -5.50 5.82 -21.98
C PRO A 325 -6.66 6.07 -21.02
N SER A 326 -6.71 7.27 -20.45
CA SER A 326 -7.85 7.75 -19.66
C SER A 326 -9.06 7.86 -20.59
N ASN A 327 -9.93 6.85 -20.53
CA ASN A 327 -11.18 6.84 -21.27
C ASN A 327 -12.17 7.78 -20.58
N ASN A 328 -12.10 9.06 -20.95
CA ASN A 328 -13.03 10.09 -20.53
C ASN A 328 -14.26 10.01 -21.45
N ASN A 329 -15.26 9.22 -21.06
CA ASN A 329 -16.60 9.31 -21.62
C ASN A 329 -17.63 9.20 -20.49
N ASN A 330 -17.99 10.38 -19.98
CA ASN A 330 -19.27 10.59 -19.31
C ASN A 330 -20.39 10.43 -20.34
N ASN A 331 -21.33 9.53 -20.08
CA ASN A 331 -22.72 9.75 -20.48
C ASN A 331 -23.65 9.12 -19.45
N ILE A 332 -24.10 9.98 -18.54
CA ILE A 332 -25.14 9.73 -17.56
C ILE A 332 -26.47 9.99 -18.30
N ASN A 333 -27.20 8.94 -18.64
CA ASN A 333 -28.62 9.04 -18.99
C ASN A 333 -29.43 8.75 -17.73
N ILE A 334 -30.02 9.80 -17.16
CA ILE A 334 -31.05 9.72 -16.10
C ILE A 334 -32.40 9.67 -16.82
N GLU A 335 -33.01 8.49 -16.88
CA GLU A 335 -34.42 8.37 -17.24
C GLU A 335 -35.30 8.89 -16.09
N GLN A 336 -36.06 9.93 -16.38
CA GLN A 336 -37.14 10.44 -15.54
C GLN A 336 -38.32 9.46 -15.59
N ARG A 337 -38.66 8.85 -14.45
CA ARG A 337 -39.97 8.20 -14.25
C ARG A 337 -40.98 9.27 -13.84
N THR A 338 -41.83 9.65 -14.78
CA THR A 338 -43.10 10.31 -14.53
C THR A 338 -44.06 9.30 -13.89
N THR A 339 -44.64 9.66 -12.74
CA THR A 339 -45.86 9.01 -12.23
C THR A 339 -46.98 10.04 -12.36
N SER A 340 -48.04 9.64 -13.05
CA SER A 340 -49.31 10.36 -13.12
C SER A 340 -50.42 9.38 -12.76
N LYS A 341 -51.17 9.78 -11.73
CA LYS A 341 -52.51 9.34 -11.30
C LYS A 341 -52.72 7.88 -10.92
#